data_AF-A0A2D7LLR9-F1
#
_entry.id   AF-A0A2D7LLR9-F1
#
_cell.length_a   1.000
_cell.length_b   1.000
_cell.length_c   1.000
_cell.angle_alpha   90.00
_cell.angle_beta   90.00
_cell.angle_gamma   90.00
#
_symmetry.space_group_name_H-M   'P 1'
#
loop_
_entity.id
_entity.type
_entity.pdbx_description
1 polymer ?
#
loop_
_entity_poly.entity_id
_entity_poly.type
_entity_poly.pdbx_seq_one_letter_code
_entity_poly.pdbx_strand_id
1 'polypeptide(L)'
;MFYFFLILLIIISLYPGSILGLFFYGDLRTQPGGGPWTNHFFCYLIISHLGFYSHENFKIKKLFVILLTLSIILEVIHIIIPIRTFEFTDLFANIAGVCFAYIYFKFFLIN
;
A
#
# COMPACT_ATOMS: atom_id res chain seq x y z
N MET A 1 -14.11 -8.25 -3.01
CA MET A 1 -13.74 -6.83 -2.75
C MET A 1 -12.24 -6.66 -2.57
N PHE A 2 -11.59 -7.36 -1.62
CA PHE A 2 -10.13 -7.27 -1.41
C PHE A 2 -9.28 -7.44 -2.68
N TYR A 3 -9.44 -8.53 -3.44
CA TYR A 3 -8.59 -8.79 -4.62
C TYR A 3 -8.69 -7.70 -5.70
N PHE A 4 -9.85 -7.08 -5.86
CA PHE A 4 -10.02 -5.95 -6.79
C PHE A 4 -9.15 -4.77 -6.37
N PHE A 5 -9.20 -4.37 -5.10
CA PHE A 5 -8.36 -3.29 -4.57
C PHE A 5 -6.87 -3.66 -4.51
N LEU A 6 -6.54 -4.95 -4.35
CA LEU A 6 -5.16 -5.44 -4.40
C LEU A 6 -4.57 -5.28 -5.80
N ILE A 7 -5.34 -5.65 -6.83
CA ILE A 7 -4.94 -5.46 -8.24
C ILE A 7 -4.82 -3.96 -8.53
N LEU A 8 -5.78 -3.15 -8.06
CA LEU A 8 -5.74 -1.71 -8.24
C LEU A 8 -4.50 -1.08 -7.58
N LEU A 9 -4.15 -1.50 -6.35
CA LEU A 9 -2.92 -1.08 -5.67
C LEU A 9 -1.70 -1.37 -6.53
N ILE A 10 -1.58 -2.60 -7.05
CA ILE A 10 -0.44 -3.00 -7.89
C ILE A 10 -0.37 -2.14 -9.15
N ILE A 11 -1.50 -1.91 -9.84
CA ILE A 11 -1.54 -1.08 -11.06
C ILE A 11 -1.09 0.35 -10.75
N ILE A 12 -1.62 0.97 -9.69
CA ILE A 12 -1.27 2.34 -9.32
C ILE A 12 0.19 2.43 -8.87
N SER A 13 0.69 1.45 -8.12
CA SER A 13 2.08 1.40 -7.65
C SER A 13 3.09 1.23 -8.79
N LEU A 14 2.73 0.53 -9.87
CA LEU A 14 3.62 0.30 -11.02
C LEU A 14 3.48 1.36 -12.12
N TYR A 15 2.54 2.30 -12.01
CA TYR A 15 2.37 3.36 -12.98
C TYR A 15 3.46 4.44 -12.82
N PRO A 16 4.10 4.90 -13.92
CA PRO A 16 5.13 5.94 -13.87
C PRO A 16 4.50 7.29 -13.49
N GLY A 17 4.79 7.76 -12.28
CA GLY A 17 4.19 8.97 -11.70
C GLY A 17 2.82 8.76 -11.06
N SER A 18 2.15 9.87 -10.76
CA SER A 18 0.88 9.93 -10.02
C SER A 18 -0.30 10.07 -10.98
N ILE A 19 -1.13 9.02 -11.11
CA ILE A 19 -2.37 9.06 -11.91
C ILE A 19 -3.30 10.16 -11.38
N LEU A 20 -3.43 10.26 -10.06
CA LEU A 20 -4.24 11.32 -9.42
C LEU A 20 -3.61 12.70 -9.62
N GLY A 21 -2.28 12.78 -9.65
CA GLY A 21 -1.54 13.99 -9.98
C GLY A 21 -1.88 14.51 -11.37
N LEU A 22 -1.82 13.62 -12.36
CA LEU A 22 -2.21 13.92 -13.73
C LEU A 22 -3.68 14.35 -13.82
N PHE A 23 -4.58 13.64 -13.13
CA PHE A 23 -6.02 13.94 -13.18
C PHE A 23 -6.39 15.28 -12.55
N PHE A 24 -5.82 15.63 -11.39
CA PHE A 24 -6.19 16.84 -10.65
C PHE A 24 -5.33 18.06 -10.99
N TYR A 25 -4.06 17.87 -11.33
CA TYR A 25 -3.09 18.94 -11.51
C TYR A 25 -2.46 18.98 -12.91
N GLY A 26 -2.74 18.01 -13.78
CA GLY A 26 -2.12 17.91 -15.09
C GLY A 26 -0.64 17.51 -15.05
N ASP A 27 -0.13 17.06 -13.90
CA ASP A 27 1.28 16.74 -13.69
C ASP A 27 1.48 15.40 -12.98
N LEU A 28 2.25 14.50 -13.62
CA LEU A 28 2.60 13.18 -13.12
C LEU A 28 3.54 13.21 -11.90
N ARG A 29 4.26 14.32 -11.68
CA ARG A 29 5.18 14.47 -10.54
C ARG A 29 4.47 14.94 -9.28
N THR A 30 3.26 15.47 -9.41
CA THR A 30 2.49 15.99 -8.28
C THR A 30 1.73 14.84 -7.59
N GLN A 31 1.99 14.62 -6.30
CA GLN A 31 1.20 13.68 -5.48
C GLN A 31 0.12 14.43 -4.69
N PRO A 32 -1.17 14.17 -4.92
CA PRO A 32 -2.24 14.67 -4.06
C PRO A 32 -2.16 14.04 -2.67
N GLY A 33 -2.51 14.78 -1.60
CA GLY A 33 -2.80 14.18 -0.28
C GLY A 33 -1.66 14.15 0.73
N GLY A 34 -1.16 15.30 1.18
CA GLY A 34 -0.29 15.42 2.37
C GLY A 34 1.17 14.96 2.21
N GLY A 35 1.52 14.33 1.09
CA GLY A 35 2.88 13.93 0.71
C GLY A 35 2.97 12.44 0.32
N PRO A 36 4.04 12.02 -0.39
CA PRO A 36 4.23 10.66 -0.89
C PRO A 36 3.96 9.59 0.19
N TRP A 37 4.72 9.66 1.28
CA TRP A 37 4.65 8.72 2.40
C TRP A 37 3.27 8.63 3.07
N THR A 38 2.47 9.71 3.06
CA THR A 38 1.13 9.70 3.65
C THR A 38 0.18 8.83 2.84
N ASN A 39 0.22 8.95 1.51
CA ASN A 39 -0.55 8.09 0.62
C ASN A 39 -0.15 6.63 0.77
N HIS A 40 1.16 6.37 0.81
CA HIS A 40 1.72 5.05 1.01
C HIS A 40 1.20 4.40 2.31
N PHE A 41 1.25 5.12 3.44
CA PHE A 41 0.71 4.63 4.70
C PHE A 41 -0.79 4.29 4.60
N PHE A 42 -1.63 5.21 4.13
CA PHE A 42 -3.07 4.99 4.09
C PHE A 42 -3.49 3.93 3.07
N CYS A 43 -2.83 3.84 1.91
CA CYS A 43 -3.10 2.79 0.92
C CYS A 43 -2.85 1.41 1.52
N TYR A 44 -1.70 1.21 2.17
CA TYR A 44 -1.38 -0.08 2.79
C TYR A 44 -2.20 -0.36 4.05
N LEU A 45 -2.59 0.67 4.80
CA LEU A 45 -3.52 0.54 5.92
C LEU A 45 -4.88 0.03 5.46
N ILE A 46 -5.47 0.67 4.44
CA ILE A 46 -6.80 0.34 3.92
C ILE A 46 -6.81 -1.06 3.29
N ILE A 47 -5.84 -1.38 2.41
CA ILE A 47 -5.81 -2.69 1.76
C ILE A 47 -5.62 -3.83 2.77
N SER A 48 -4.85 -3.59 3.83
CA SER A 48 -4.64 -4.58 4.90
C SER A 48 -5.91 -4.81 5.70
N HIS A 49 -6.64 -3.75 6.07
CA HIS A 49 -7.95 -3.89 6.72
C HIS A 49 -8.92 -4.66 5.82
N LEU A 50 -9.06 -4.26 4.55
CA LEU A 50 -9.91 -4.96 3.59
C LEU A 50 -9.53 -6.44 3.48
N GLY A 51 -8.23 -6.73 3.47
CA GLY A 51 -7.70 -8.08 3.44
C GLY A 51 -8.09 -8.90 4.66
N PHE A 52 -7.81 -8.38 5.86
CA PHE A 52 -8.07 -9.07 7.11
C PHE A 52 -9.57 -9.27 7.38
N TYR A 53 -10.42 -8.29 7.06
CA TYR A 53 -11.87 -8.47 7.14
C TYR A 53 -12.44 -9.45 6.10
N SER A 54 -11.75 -9.65 4.96
CA SER A 54 -12.22 -10.54 3.90
C SER A 54 -11.78 -12.01 4.07
N HIS A 55 -10.96 -12.33 5.07
CA HIS A 55 -10.39 -13.67 5.24
C HIS A 55 -10.59 -14.21 6.66
N GLU A 56 -10.66 -15.55 6.76
CA GLU A 56 -10.74 -16.24 8.05
C GLU A 56 -9.48 -16.03 8.89
N ASN A 57 -9.64 -16.07 10.22
CA ASN A 57 -8.60 -15.75 11.20
C ASN A 57 -7.28 -16.51 10.98
N PHE A 58 -7.31 -17.80 10.59
CA PHE A 58 -6.09 -18.57 10.36
C PHE A 58 -5.30 -18.13 9.12
N LYS A 59 -5.93 -17.43 8.18
CA LYS A 59 -5.30 -16.91 6.96
C LYS A 59 -4.68 -15.52 7.17
N ILE A 60 -5.00 -14.82 8.26
CA ILE A 60 -4.57 -13.44 8.52
C ILE A 60 -3.06 -13.33 8.65
N LYS A 61 -2.40 -14.25 9.37
CA LYS A 61 -0.92 -14.28 9.46
C LYS A 61 -0.27 -14.45 8.09
N LYS A 62 -0.82 -15.33 7.25
CA LYS A 62 -0.33 -15.54 5.88
C LYS A 62 -0.52 -14.28 5.05
N LEU A 63 -1.68 -13.63 5.16
CA LEU A 63 -1.97 -12.40 4.42
C LEU A 63 -1.09 -11.23 4.87
N PHE A 64 -0.79 -11.13 6.16
CA PHE A 64 0.14 -10.15 6.71
C PHE A 64 1.53 -10.29 6.09
N VAL A 65 2.07 -11.52 6.02
CA VAL A 65 3.36 -11.78 5.37
C VAL A 65 3.30 -11.44 3.88
N ILE A 66 2.23 -11.83 3.18
CA ILE A 66 2.05 -11.51 1.75
C ILE A 66 2.07 -10.00 1.51
N LEU A 67 1.32 -9.22 2.32
CA LEU A 67 1.24 -7.77 2.16
C LEU A 67 2.55 -7.06 2.51
N LEU A 68 3.29 -7.53 3.52
CA LEU A 68 4.64 -7.03 3.81
C LEU A 68 5.60 -7.32 2.64
N THR A 69 5.62 -8.55 2.15
CA THR A 69 6.46 -8.90 1.00
C THR A 69 6.09 -8.08 -0.23
N LEU A 70 4.80 -7.90 -0.49
CA LEU A 70 4.32 -7.08 -1.60
C LEU A 70 4.76 -5.61 -1.46
N SER A 71 4.69 -5.03 -0.26
CA SER A 71 5.15 -3.66 -0.02
C SER A 71 6.62 -3.44 -0.35
N ILE A 72 7.47 -4.41 -0.01
CA ILE A 72 8.90 -4.34 -0.27
C ILE A 72 9.15 -4.50 -1.77
N ILE A 73 8.52 -5.49 -2.42
CA ILE A 73 8.70 -5.76 -3.84
C ILE A 73 8.28 -4.55 -4.68
N LEU A 74 7.09 -3.98 -4.43
CA LEU A 74 6.59 -2.88 -5.25
C LEU A 74 7.46 -1.63 -5.13
N GLU A 75 7.95 -1.33 -3.93
CA GLU A 75 8.86 -0.20 -3.72
C GLU A 75 10.24 -0.44 -4.39
N VAL A 76 10.80 -1.64 -4.28
CA VAL A 76 12.07 -1.99 -4.96
C VAL A 76 11.95 -1.88 -6.48
N ILE A 77 10.79 -2.21 -7.06
CA ILE A 77 10.54 -2.04 -8.49
C ILE A 77 10.60 -0.57 -8.91
N HIS A 78 10.36 0.39 -8.02
CA HIS A 78 10.47 1.83 -8.35
C HIS A 78 11.88 2.25 -8.79
N ILE A 79 12.92 1.47 -8.47
CA ILE A 79 14.29 1.69 -8.96
C ILE A 79 14.36 1.71 -10.49
N ILE A 80 13.51 0.93 -11.17
CA ILE A 80 13.53 0.79 -12.63
C ILE A 80 12.37 1.50 -13.34
N ILE A 81 11.43 2.10 -12.60
CA ILE A 81 10.28 2.81 -13.18
C ILE A 81 10.64 4.29 -13.40
N PRO A 82 10.52 4.82 -14.63
CA PRO A 82 10.77 6.25 -14.90
C PRO A 82 9.85 7.16 -14.06
N ILE A 83 10.35 8.35 -13.68
CA ILE A 83 9.62 9.36 -12.86
C ILE A 83 9.42 8.92 -11.40
N ARG A 84 9.49 7.62 -11.10
CA ARG A 84 9.53 7.10 -9.74
C ARG A 84 10.97 7.04 -9.24
N THR A 85 11.11 7.16 -7.94
CA THR A 85 12.36 6.97 -7.21
C THR A 85 12.06 6.10 -6.02
N PHE A 86 12.95 5.13 -5.75
CA PHE A 86 12.87 4.38 -4.51
C PHE A 86 13.04 5.34 -3.32
N GLU A 87 12.10 5.28 -2.37
CA GLU A 87 12.13 6.13 -1.18
C GLU A 87 12.00 5.28 0.09
N PHE A 88 13.00 5.36 0.98
CA PHE A 88 12.96 4.66 2.26
C PHE A 88 11.77 5.08 3.13
N THR A 89 11.35 6.34 3.03
CA THR A 89 10.17 6.89 3.71
C THR A 89 8.89 6.23 3.22
N ASP A 90 8.76 5.99 1.92
CA ASP A 90 7.61 5.32 1.32
C ASP A 90 7.59 3.83 1.68
N LEU A 91 8.74 3.16 1.67
CA LEU A 91 8.87 1.78 2.17
C LEU A 91 8.41 1.67 3.63
N PHE A 92 8.91 2.57 4.49
CA PHE A 92 8.58 2.57 5.90
C PHE A 92 7.07 2.81 6.10
N ALA A 93 6.48 3.75 5.36
CA ALA A 93 5.06 4.03 5.39
C ALA A 93 4.21 2.82 4.96
N ASN A 94 4.59 2.13 3.88
CA ASN A 94 3.92 0.91 3.42
C ASN A 94 3.90 -0.15 4.54
N ILE A 95 5.06 -0.46 5.10
CA ILE A 95 5.22 -1.44 6.18
C ILE A 95 4.42 -1.02 7.42
N ALA A 96 4.50 0.25 7.81
CA ALA A 96 3.76 0.79 8.95
C ALA A 96 2.25 0.64 8.78
N GLY A 97 1.70 0.88 7.57
CA GLY A 97 0.29 0.69 7.27
C GLY A 97 -0.16 -0.77 7.47
N VAL A 98 0.63 -1.73 6.97
CA VAL A 98 0.35 -3.17 7.14
C VAL A 98 0.43 -3.59 8.62
N CYS A 99 1.47 -3.15 9.33
CA CYS A 99 1.68 -3.45 10.75
C CYS A 99 0.57 -2.87 11.62
N PHE A 100 0.15 -1.62 11.37
CA PHE A 100 -0.90 -0.98 12.14
C PHE A 100 -2.24 -1.71 11.98
N ALA A 101 -2.60 -2.09 10.75
CA ALA A 101 -3.80 -2.88 10.50
C ALA A 101 -3.74 -4.25 11.21
N TYR A 102 -2.59 -4.91 11.20
CA TYR A 102 -2.44 -6.22 11.83
C TYR A 102 -2.53 -6.13 13.36
N ILE A 103 -1.91 -5.11 13.97
CA ILE A 103 -2.01 -4.84 15.41
C ILE A 103 -3.47 -4.57 15.78
N TYR A 104 -4.14 -3.68 15.05
CA TYR A 104 -5.56 -3.38 15.27
C TYR A 104 -6.40 -4.67 15.23
N PHE A 105 -6.26 -5.46 14.17
CA PHE A 105 -7.05 -6.67 14.00
C PHE A 105 -6.77 -7.72 15.09
N LYS A 106 -5.50 -7.86 15.51
CA LYS A 106 -5.10 -8.77 16.58
C LYS A 106 -5.70 -8.39 17.93
N PHE A 107 -5.71 -7.11 18.29
CA PHE A 107 -6.18 -6.66 19.61
C PHE A 107 -7.69 -6.49 19.71
N PHE A 108 -8.38 -6.15 18.61
CA PHE A 108 -9.80 -5.79 18.67
C PHE A 108 -10.74 -6.84 18.07
N LEU A 109 -10.25 -7.79 17.26
CA LEU A 109 -11.12 -8.71 16.48
C LEU A 109 -10.80 -10.20 16.64
N ILE A 110 -9.56 -10.58 16.98
CA ILE A 110 -9.17 -11.99 17.19
C ILE A 110 -8.79 -12.28 18.66
N ASN A 111 -9.17 -11.41 19.59
CA ASN A 111 -9.07 -11.75 21.01
C ASN A 111 -10.06 -12.87 21.38
#